data_AF-A0A930UDE7-F1
#
_entry.id   AF-A0A930UDE7-F1
#
_cell.length_a   1.000
_cell.length_b   1.000
_cell.length_c   1.000
_cell.angle_alpha   90.00
_cell.angle_beta   90.00
_cell.angle_gamma   90.00
#
_symmetry.space_group_name_H-M   'P 1'
#
loop_
_entity.id
_entity.type
_entity.pdbx_description
1 polymer ?
#
loop_
_entity_poly.entity_id
_entity_poly.type
_entity_poly.pdbx_seq_one_letter_code
_entity_poly.pdbx_strand_id
1 'polypeptide(L)' 'MTITIIPLTDHESYNVNGHTVFKDSTEQWISRTDMSDMELRAFRRYKTAVIDNPRFKTHTKATYKV' A
#
# COMPACT_ATOMS: atom_id res chain seq x y z
N MET A 1 -4.32 -5.48 16.04
CA MET A 1 -3.08 -4.79 15.58
C MET A 1 -3.48 -3.65 14.64
N THR A 2 -2.67 -2.59 14.45
CA THR A 2 -3.01 -1.51 13.52
C THR A 2 -1.95 -1.37 12.45
N ILE A 3 -2.35 -1.50 11.18
CA ILE A 3 -1.48 -1.31 10.02
C ILE A 3 -1.75 0.07 9.45
N THR A 4 -0.69 0.86 9.30
CA THR A 4 -0.77 2.18 8.69
C THR A 4 -0.19 2.14 7.30
N ILE A 5 -0.93 2.64 6.32
CA ILE A 5 -0.47 2.79 4.93
C ILE A 5 -0.39 4.27 4.61
N ILE A 6 0.78 4.72 4.19
CA ILE A 6 1.06 6.12 3.87
C ILE A 6 1.54 6.18 2.42
N PRO A 7 0.89 6.93 1.53
CA PRO A 7 1.43 7.18 0.20
C PRO A 7 2.72 8.00 0.32
N LEU A 8 3.77 7.54 -0.37
CA LEU A 8 5.05 8.25 -0.46
C LEU A 8 5.10 9.02 -1.78
N THR A 9 4.89 8.31 -2.89
CA THR A 9 4.68 8.87 -4.21
C THR A 9 3.41 8.26 -4.79
N ASP A 10 2.45 9.11 -5.14
CA ASP A 10 1.15 8.65 -5.64
C ASP A 10 1.30 7.73 -6.85
N HIS A 11 0.55 6.63 -6.86
CA HIS A 11 0.60 5.56 -7.86
C HIS A 11 1.95 4.84 -8.04
N GLU A 12 2.98 5.19 -7.29
CA GLU A 12 4.34 4.61 -7.43
C GLU A 12 4.82 3.87 -6.19
N SER A 13 4.66 4.47 -4.99
CA SER A 13 5.21 3.89 -3.76
C SER A 13 4.43 4.25 -2.49
N TYR A 14 4.41 3.31 -1.55
CA TYR A 14 3.67 3.40 -0.29
C TYR A 14 4.51 2.84 0.85
N ASN A 15 4.38 3.44 2.02
CA ASN A 15 4.88 2.92 3.27
C ASN A 15 3.76 2.13 3.97
N VAL A 16 3.96 0.83 4.18
CA VAL A 16 3.08 -0.04 4.94
C VAL A 16 3.77 -0.38 6.25
N ASN A 17 3.40 0.32 7.33
CA ASN A 17 3.90 0.07 8.69
C ASN A 17 5.44 0.06 8.81
N GLY A 18 6.14 0.87 8.02
CA GLY A 18 7.60 0.92 7.95
C GLY A 18 8.19 0.24 6.71
N HIS A 19 7.44 -0.64 6.04
CA HIS A 19 7.87 -1.33 4.84
C HIS A 19 7.60 -0.51 3.59
N THR A 20 8.59 -0.35 2.72
CA THR A 20 8.39 0.39 1.45
C THR A 20 7.95 -0.56 0.35
N VAL A 21 6.74 -0.35 -0.14
CA VAL A 21 6.13 -1.07 -1.25
C VAL A 21 6.12 -0.19 -2.49
N PHE A 22 6.60 -0.71 -3.61
CA PHE A 22 6.72 0.03 -4.87
C PHE A 22 6.32 -0.84 -6.06
N LYS A 23 5.89 -0.19 -7.14
CA LYS A 23 5.56 -0.87 -8.39
C LYS A 23 6.86 -1.14 -9.16
N ASP A 24 7.09 -2.40 -9.54
CA ASP A 24 8.23 -2.78 -10.37
C ASP A 24 7.94 -2.57 -11.88
N SER A 25 8.94 -2.84 -12.71
CA SER A 25 8.83 -2.73 -14.18
C SER A 25 7.85 -3.72 -14.80
N THR A 26 7.44 -4.77 -14.07
CA THR A 26 6.44 -5.76 -14.47
C THR A 26 5.04 -5.45 -13.94
N GLU A 27 4.86 -4.24 -13.41
CA GLU A 27 3.63 -3.76 -12.79
C GLU A 27 3.21 -4.49 -11.51
N GLN A 28 4.11 -5.25 -10.91
CA GLN A 28 3.87 -5.92 -9.64
C GLN A 28 4.26 -5.02 -8.46
N TRP A 29 3.48 -5.11 -7.38
CA TRP A 29 3.78 -4.40 -6.14
C TRP A 29 4.69 -5.25 -5.27
N ILE A 30 5.94 -4.81 -5.10
CA ILE A 30 6.96 -5.50 -4.32
C ILE A 30 7.38 -4.66 -3.12
N SER A 31 7.72 -5.34 -2.02
CA SER A 31 8.24 -4.70 -0.81
C SER A 31 9.76 -4.86 -0.73
N ARG A 32 10.47 -3.84 -0.25
CA ARG A 32 11.92 -3.92 0.02
C ARG A 32 12.27 -4.85 1.18
N THR A 33 11.30 -5.16 2.02
CA THR A 33 11.46 -5.84 3.31
C THR A 33 10.31 -6.81 3.51
N ASP A 34 10.55 -7.90 4.22
CA ASP A 34 9.51 -8.89 4.49
C ASP A 34 8.33 -8.26 5.25
N MET A 35 7.15 -8.47 4.70
CA MET A 35 5.88 -8.03 5.28
C MET A 35 5.15 -9.25 5.83
N SER A 36 4.46 -9.06 6.94
CA SER A 36 3.55 -10.07 7.48
C SER A 36 2.33 -10.29 6.56
N ASP A 37 1.69 -11.45 6.69
CA ASP A 37 0.45 -11.76 5.98
C ASP A 37 -0.66 -10.72 6.22
N MET A 38 -0.70 -10.14 7.42
CA MET A 38 -1.67 -9.10 7.77
C MET A 38 -1.39 -7.81 7.01
N GLU A 39 -0.12 -7.40 6.90
CA GLU A 39 0.31 -6.22 6.13
C GLU A 39 0.05 -6.40 4.64
N LEU A 40 0.33 -7.59 4.09
CA LEU A 40 0.00 -7.92 2.70
C LEU A 40 -1.51 -7.84 2.43
N ARG A 41 -2.34 -8.37 3.34
CA ARG A 41 -3.80 -8.30 3.21
C ARG A 41 -4.31 -6.85 3.31
N ALA A 42 -3.78 -6.05 4.22
CA ALA A 42 -4.13 -4.64 4.35
C ALA A 42 -3.76 -3.85 3.10
N PHE A 43 -2.54 -4.07 2.56
CA PHE A 43 -2.10 -3.43 1.34
C PHE A 43 -2.96 -3.83 0.13
N ARG A 44 -3.32 -5.11 -0.01
CA ARG A 44 -4.24 -5.55 -1.09
C ARG A 44 -5.60 -4.84 -1.03
N ARG A 45 -6.18 -4.70 0.17
CA ARG A 45 -7.43 -3.95 0.36
C ARG A 45 -7.27 -2.48 -0.01
N TYR A 46 -6.18 -1.87 0.40
CA TYR A 46 -5.86 -0.49 0.07
C TYR A 46 -5.68 -0.29 -1.43
N LYS A 47 -4.96 -1.21 -2.09
CA LYS A 47 -4.76 -1.19 -3.54
C LYS A 47 -6.10 -1.17 -4.28
N THR A 48 -7.00 -2.10 -3.99
CA THR A 48 -8.30 -2.15 -4.68
C THR A 48 -9.20 -0.94 -4.36
N ALA A 49 -9.17 -0.44 -3.12
CA ALA A 49 -10.05 0.65 -2.70
C ALA A 49 -9.57 2.03 -3.16
N VAL A 50 -8.25 2.23 -3.20
CA VAL A 50 -7.61 3.54 -3.38
C VAL A 50 -6.78 3.57 -4.67
N ILE A 51 -5.77 2.69 -4.81
CA ILE A 51 -4.80 2.76 -5.93
C ILE A 51 -5.43 2.45 -7.28
N ASP A 52 -6.23 1.38 -7.36
CA ASP A 52 -6.88 0.93 -8.59
C ASP A 52 -8.18 1.71 -8.86
N ASN A 53 -8.59 2.59 -7.94
CA ASN A 53 -9.85 3.30 -8.03
C ASN A 53 -9.65 4.66 -8.72
N PRO A 54 -10.15 4.84 -9.96
CA PRO A 54 -9.89 6.04 -10.76
C PRO A 54 -10.54 7.32 -10.19
N ARG A 55 -11.39 7.20 -9.15
CA ARG A 55 -11.97 8.36 -8.46
C ARG A 55 -10.99 9.04 -7.52
N PHE A 56 -9.97 8.34 -7.05
CA PHE A 56 -8.93 8.90 -6.19
C PHE A 56 -7.78 9.42 -7.04
N LYS A 57 -7.65 10.75 -7.13
CA LYS A 57 -6.53 11.42 -7.83
C LYS A 57 -5.31 11.62 -6.94
N THR A 58 -5.52 11.66 -5.63
CA THR A 58 -4.50 11.82 -4.60
C THR A 58 -4.76 10.77 -3.55
N HIS A 59 -3.73 10.04 -3.15
CA HIS A 59 -3.90 9.03 -2.13
C HIS A 59 -3.67 9.64 -0.75
N THR A 60 -4.42 9.17 0.23
CA THR A 60 -4.30 9.64 1.62
C THR A 60 -3.92 8.48 2.53
N LYS A 61 -3.30 8.81 3.66
CA LYS A 61 -3.01 7.84 4.72
C LYS A 61 -4.26 7.03 5.08
N ALA A 62 -4.12 5.72 5.19
CA ALA A 62 -5.15 4.81 5.66
C ALA A 62 -4.66 3.99 6.86
N THR A 63 -5.59 3.60 7.72
CA THR A 63 -5.32 2.75 8.88
C THR A 63 -6.27 1.57 8.87
N TYR A 64 -5.72 0.36 8.96
CA TYR A 64 -6.48 -0.88 9.01
C TYR A 64 -6.34 -1.49 10.40
N LYS A 65 -7.48 -1.75 11.04
CA LYS A 65 -7.54 -2.58 12.25
C LYS A 65 -7.59 -4.04 11.82
N VAL A 66 -6.67 -4.84 12.36
CA VAL A 66 -6.57 -6.29 12.20
C VAL A 66 -6.93 -6.99 13.48
#